data_AF-A0A956XZI3-F1
#
_entry.id   AF-A0A956XZI3-F1
#
_cell.length_a   1.000
_cell.length_b   1.000
_cell.length_c   1.000
_cell.angle_alpha   90.00
_cell.angle_beta   90.00
_cell.angle_gamma   90.00
#
_symmetry.space_group_name_H-M   'P 1'
#
loop_
_entity.id
_entity.type
_entity.pdbx_description
1 polymer ?
#
loop_
_entity_poly.entity_id
_entity_poly.type
_entity_poly.pdbx_seq_one_letter_code
_entity_poly.pdbx_strand_id
1 'polypeptide(L)'
;HYKDSLIWQTAAEAAQSPVHQLFHHRLVRGRLKRFYGDIPSGSSDVQIQLLGLGTTMGQVASVNWVINGQRYEETLAQIVSRAIELLEPAQEGPAVIGHGDAHNGNVFLRRDTQPPSLLYFDPAFAGKHHPLLDLTKPLFHNVFAMWMYYPQVKADQTHISLAQNRNTWNIEHDYELPEVRHMFLKSKVDRVLKPTVQLLAEHDWLQSNWRPYLKAALMCCPLLTMNLADNDRFPPSVSLLGLTMAVEMGSESHDKRSLIDKMLDEVEATL
;
A
#
# COMPACT_ATOMS: atom_id res chain seq x y z
N HIS A 1 -14.27 7.93 -17.51
CA HIS A 1 -14.84 7.25 -16.33
C HIS A 1 -14.71 8.07 -15.05
N TYR A 2 -13.51 8.24 -14.46
CA TYR A 2 -13.38 9.00 -13.20
C TYR A 2 -13.93 10.42 -13.34
N LYS A 3 -13.49 11.16 -14.36
CA LYS A 3 -14.02 12.50 -14.69
C LYS A 3 -15.54 12.53 -14.82
N ASP A 4 -16.12 11.53 -15.48
CA ASP A 4 -17.56 11.49 -15.77
C ASP A 4 -18.41 11.07 -14.56
N SER A 5 -17.79 10.44 -13.56
CA SER A 5 -18.46 9.94 -12.35
C SER A 5 -18.08 10.71 -11.08
N LEU A 6 -17.24 11.75 -11.22
CA LEU A 6 -16.75 12.54 -10.10
C LEU A 6 -17.91 13.31 -9.47
N ILE A 7 -18.09 13.13 -8.17
CA ILE A 7 -19.09 13.81 -7.36
C ILE A 7 -18.49 14.19 -6.00
N TRP A 8 -19.15 15.10 -5.28
CA TRP A 8 -18.94 15.26 -3.85
C TRP A 8 -19.90 14.34 -3.10
N GLN A 9 -19.42 13.64 -2.06
CA GLN A 9 -20.25 12.83 -1.19
C GLN A 9 -20.13 13.31 0.26
N THR A 10 -21.21 13.15 1.02
CA THR A 10 -21.24 13.45 2.45
C THR A 10 -20.46 12.40 3.25
N ALA A 11 -20.06 12.73 4.48
CA ALA A 11 -19.40 11.79 5.39
C ALA A 11 -20.22 10.51 5.65
N ALA A 12 -21.55 10.65 5.74
CA ALA A 12 -22.45 9.51 5.95
C ALA A 12 -22.50 8.57 4.74
N GLU A 13 -22.48 9.11 3.52
CA GLU A 13 -22.39 8.32 2.28
C GLU A 13 -21.03 7.65 2.15
N ALA A 14 -19.95 8.40 2.44
CA ALA A 14 -18.59 7.89 2.41
C ALA A 14 -18.39 6.68 3.33
N ALA A 15 -18.95 6.75 4.55
CA ALA A 15 -18.84 5.69 5.55
C ALA A 15 -19.50 4.37 5.13
N GLN A 16 -20.45 4.41 4.20
CA GLN A 16 -21.15 3.21 3.71
C GLN A 16 -20.38 2.47 2.60
N SER A 17 -19.32 3.06 2.06
CA SER A 17 -18.62 2.47 0.93
C SER A 17 -17.95 1.14 1.30
N PRO A 18 -18.13 0.07 0.50
CA PRO A 18 -17.54 -1.23 0.79
C PRO A 18 -16.01 -1.24 0.69
N VAL A 19 -15.39 -0.27 -0.01
CA VAL A 19 -13.93 -0.19 -0.17
C VAL A 19 -13.20 -0.11 1.18
N HIS A 20 -13.84 0.45 2.21
CA HIS A 20 -13.27 0.56 3.55
C HIS A 20 -12.97 -0.80 4.20
N GLN A 21 -13.60 -1.88 3.71
CA GLN A 21 -13.28 -3.26 4.09
C GLN A 21 -11.86 -3.70 3.68
N LEU A 22 -11.28 -3.06 2.67
CA LEU A 22 -9.93 -3.35 2.19
C LEU A 22 -8.86 -2.56 2.94
N PHE A 23 -9.25 -1.44 3.56
CA PHE A 23 -8.34 -0.48 4.19
C PHE A 23 -8.68 -0.32 5.67
N HIS A 24 -9.40 0.75 6.04
CA HIS A 24 -9.66 1.12 7.44
C HIS A 24 -10.18 -0.02 8.32
N HIS A 25 -11.16 -0.79 7.85
CA HIS A 25 -11.70 -1.87 8.66
C HIS A 25 -10.68 -2.99 8.93
N ARG A 26 -9.66 -3.18 8.08
CA ARG A 26 -8.58 -4.14 8.38
C ARG A 26 -7.67 -3.63 9.50
N LEU A 27 -7.51 -2.32 9.63
CA LEU A 27 -6.77 -1.70 10.73
C LEU A 27 -7.55 -1.86 12.05
N VAL A 28 -8.84 -1.52 12.06
CA VAL A 28 -9.59 -1.39 13.33
C VAL A 28 -10.54 -2.54 13.68
N ARG A 29 -11.03 -3.31 12.70
CA ARG A 29 -11.99 -4.42 12.92
C ARG A 29 -11.32 -5.79 13.04
N GLY A 30 -10.13 -5.80 13.66
CA GLY A 30 -9.50 -7.01 14.18
C GLY A 30 -8.52 -7.72 13.26
N ARG A 31 -8.41 -7.41 11.96
CA ARG A 31 -7.41 -8.08 11.11
C ARG A 31 -5.98 -7.74 11.53
N LEU A 32 -5.65 -6.46 11.69
CA LEU A 32 -4.35 -6.01 12.22
C LEU A 32 -4.04 -6.70 13.55
N LYS A 33 -4.99 -6.63 14.51
CA LYS A 33 -4.84 -7.26 15.83
C LYS A 33 -4.61 -8.77 15.77
N ARG A 34 -5.32 -9.49 14.89
CA ARG A 34 -5.12 -10.94 14.71
C ARG A 34 -3.75 -11.28 14.12
N PHE A 35 -3.26 -10.48 13.18
CA PHE A 35 -1.98 -10.75 12.52
C PHE A 35 -0.79 -10.34 13.40
N TYR A 36 -0.89 -9.20 14.05
CA TYR A 36 0.27 -8.54 14.63
C TYR A 36 0.05 -7.98 16.03
N GLY A 37 -1.07 -8.26 16.70
CA GLY A 37 -1.34 -7.74 18.04
C GLY A 37 -1.53 -6.21 18.06
N ASP A 38 -1.15 -5.58 19.17
CA ASP A 38 -1.28 -4.13 19.36
C ASP A 38 -0.04 -3.38 18.84
N ILE A 39 0.00 -3.17 17.52
CA ILE A 39 1.08 -2.45 16.83
C ILE A 39 1.12 -0.96 17.16
N PRO A 40 0.00 -0.21 17.19
CA PRO A 40 0.02 1.22 17.50
C PRO A 40 0.71 1.57 18.83
N SER A 41 0.59 0.72 19.84
CA SER A 41 1.23 0.92 21.15
C SER A 41 2.67 0.38 21.24
N GLY A 42 3.17 -0.28 20.18
CA GLY A 42 4.47 -0.96 20.18
C GLY A 42 4.55 -2.15 21.15
N SER A 43 3.43 -2.56 21.75
CA SER A 43 3.38 -3.54 22.85
C SER A 43 2.88 -4.91 22.40
N SER A 44 3.12 -5.26 21.12
CA SER A 44 2.69 -6.56 20.60
C SER A 44 3.65 -7.69 20.92
N ASP A 45 3.10 -8.78 21.44
CA ASP A 45 3.80 -10.00 21.83
C ASP A 45 3.87 -11.04 20.68
N VAL A 46 3.24 -10.74 19.54
CA VAL A 46 3.19 -11.66 18.40
C VAL A 46 4.60 -11.92 17.89
N GLN A 47 4.99 -13.20 17.87
CA GLN A 47 6.31 -13.61 17.45
C GLN A 47 6.45 -13.58 15.93
N ILE A 48 7.62 -13.19 15.45
CA ILE A 48 7.99 -13.21 14.03
C ILE A 48 9.46 -13.60 13.88
N GLN A 49 9.78 -14.30 12.79
CA GLN A 49 11.15 -14.69 12.44
C GLN A 49 11.62 -13.91 11.23
N LEU A 50 12.77 -13.23 11.34
CA LEU A 50 13.34 -12.37 10.31
C LEU A 50 14.83 -12.68 10.12
N LEU A 51 15.22 -13.40 9.07
CA LEU A 51 16.63 -13.73 8.76
C LEU A 51 17.45 -14.23 9.98
N GLY A 52 16.91 -15.19 10.73
CA GLY A 52 17.58 -15.76 11.92
C GLY A 52 17.39 -14.94 13.21
N LEU A 53 16.74 -13.77 13.14
CA LEU A 53 16.28 -13.02 14.30
C LEU A 53 14.85 -13.44 14.69
N GLY A 54 14.72 -14.05 15.86
CA GLY A 54 13.43 -14.20 16.54
C GLY A 54 13.12 -12.95 17.37
N THR A 55 11.97 -12.33 17.13
CA THR A 55 11.58 -11.06 17.75
C THR A 55 10.06 -10.95 17.87
N THR A 56 9.57 -9.89 18.51
CA THR A 56 8.14 -9.58 18.54
C THR A 56 7.77 -8.50 17.54
N MET A 57 6.52 -8.52 17.10
CA MET A 57 5.98 -7.46 16.27
C MET A 57 5.96 -6.10 16.99
N GLY A 58 5.92 -6.06 18.32
CA GLY A 58 6.08 -4.81 19.07
C GLY A 58 7.48 -4.19 18.90
N GLN A 59 8.52 -5.02 18.91
CA GLN A 59 9.90 -4.59 18.61
C GLN A 59 10.01 -4.12 17.14
N VAL A 60 9.51 -4.91 16.18
CA VAL A 60 9.46 -4.52 14.75
C VAL A 60 8.72 -3.18 14.57
N ALA A 61 7.63 -2.97 15.31
CA ALA A 61 6.82 -1.77 15.21
C ALA A 61 7.54 -0.50 15.70
N SER A 62 8.51 -0.65 16.59
CA SER A 62 9.12 0.47 17.35
C SER A 62 10.48 0.92 16.83
N VAL A 63 11.08 0.19 15.89
CA VAL A 63 12.39 0.52 15.32
C VAL A 63 12.27 1.53 14.18
N ASN A 64 13.33 2.31 14.00
CA ASN A 64 13.54 3.14 12.83
C ASN A 64 14.11 2.30 11.68
N TRP A 65 13.82 2.70 10.44
CA TRP A 65 14.17 1.93 9.26
C TRP A 65 15.12 2.69 8.34
N VAL A 66 16.17 2.00 7.90
CA VAL A 66 17.01 2.38 6.77
C VAL A 66 16.96 1.25 5.76
N ILE A 67 16.39 1.48 4.58
CA ILE A 67 16.18 0.43 3.56
C ILE A 67 16.92 0.84 2.29
N ASN A 68 17.94 0.07 1.87
CA ASN A 68 18.75 0.37 0.67
C ASN A 68 19.32 1.81 0.64
N GLY A 69 19.75 2.29 1.81
CA GLY A 69 20.25 3.66 2.03
C GLY A 69 19.18 4.74 2.13
N GLN A 70 17.89 4.38 2.16
CA GLN A 70 16.76 5.30 2.30
C GLN A 70 16.37 5.36 3.78
N ARG A 71 16.44 6.54 4.41
CA ARG A 71 16.04 6.71 5.81
C ARG A 71 14.55 7.03 5.88
N TYR A 72 13.82 6.38 6.80
CA TYR A 72 12.41 6.66 7.07
C TYR A 72 12.26 7.28 8.46
N GLU A 73 11.50 8.37 8.56
CA GLU A 73 11.31 9.10 9.82
C GLU A 73 10.32 8.40 10.76
N GLU A 74 9.30 7.75 10.21
CA GLU A 74 8.28 7.07 11.01
C GLU A 74 8.63 5.61 11.25
N THR A 75 8.36 5.15 12.46
CA THR A 75 8.31 3.73 12.79
C THR A 75 7.02 3.10 12.23
N LEU A 76 6.98 1.78 12.10
CA LEU A 76 5.77 1.09 11.65
C LEU A 76 4.57 1.35 12.58
N ALA A 77 4.79 1.48 13.90
CA ALA A 77 3.74 1.88 14.85
C ALA A 77 3.15 3.25 14.49
N GLN A 78 3.98 4.25 14.20
CA GLN A 78 3.55 5.60 13.83
C GLN A 78 2.80 5.60 12.50
N ILE A 79 3.30 4.87 11.49
CA ILE A 79 2.64 4.73 10.20
C ILE A 79 1.24 4.14 10.35
N VAL A 80 1.09 3.08 11.16
CA VAL A 80 -0.21 2.43 11.40
C VAL A 80 -1.17 3.36 12.15
N SER A 81 -0.70 4.05 13.20
CA SER A 81 -1.52 5.01 13.95
C SER A 81 -2.04 6.13 13.05
N ARG A 82 -1.16 6.74 12.24
CA ARG A 82 -1.55 7.76 11.26
C ARG A 82 -2.53 7.21 10.22
N ALA A 83 -2.34 5.96 9.76
CA ALA A 83 -3.24 5.36 8.79
C ALA A 83 -4.65 5.11 9.35
N ILE A 84 -4.78 4.80 10.64
CA ILE A 84 -6.09 4.69 11.30
C ILE A 84 -6.83 6.03 11.24
N GLU A 85 -6.15 7.12 11.59
CA GLU A 85 -6.74 8.46 11.60
C GLU A 85 -7.11 8.94 10.19
N LEU A 86 -6.17 8.86 9.24
CA LEU A 86 -6.37 9.39 7.89
C LEU A 86 -7.45 8.63 7.11
N LEU A 87 -7.59 7.33 7.35
CA LEU A 87 -8.50 6.47 6.58
C LEU A 87 -9.88 6.30 7.23
N GLU A 88 -10.20 7.06 8.27
CA GLU A 88 -11.52 7.00 8.92
C GLU A 88 -12.65 7.22 7.88
N PRO A 89 -13.61 6.28 7.72
CA PRO A 89 -14.59 6.32 6.64
C PRO A 89 -15.54 7.51 6.64
N ALA A 90 -15.86 8.06 7.81
CA ALA A 90 -16.86 9.13 7.96
C ALA A 90 -16.28 10.53 7.65
N GLN A 91 -15.77 10.71 6.43
CA GLN A 91 -15.21 11.96 5.95
C GLN A 91 -15.91 12.36 4.65
N GLU A 92 -16.38 13.61 4.55
CA GLU A 92 -16.89 14.14 3.28
C GLU A 92 -15.76 14.38 2.29
N GLY A 93 -16.05 14.32 1.00
CA GLY A 93 -15.03 14.55 -0.01
C GLY A 93 -15.39 14.05 -1.40
N PRO A 94 -14.40 14.03 -2.32
CA PRO A 94 -14.62 13.58 -3.68
C PRO A 94 -14.85 12.08 -3.71
N ALA A 95 -15.71 11.65 -4.64
CA ALA A 95 -15.96 10.25 -4.92
C ALA A 95 -16.12 9.99 -6.41
N VAL A 96 -15.74 8.80 -6.83
CA VAL A 96 -15.96 8.25 -8.18
C VAL A 96 -16.65 6.91 -8.06
N ILE A 97 -17.30 6.48 -9.14
CA ILE A 97 -17.75 5.09 -9.25
C ILE A 97 -16.53 4.23 -9.57
N GLY A 98 -16.03 3.47 -8.62
CA GLY A 98 -14.83 2.63 -8.74
C GLY A 98 -15.12 1.15 -8.53
N HIS A 99 -14.12 0.32 -8.78
CA HIS A 99 -14.19 -1.14 -8.55
C HIS A 99 -13.82 -1.52 -7.10
N GLY A 100 -13.03 -0.69 -6.43
CA GLY A 100 -12.50 -0.89 -5.09
C GLY A 100 -11.32 -1.86 -5.01
N ASP A 101 -11.21 -2.81 -5.94
CA ASP A 101 -10.18 -3.87 -5.94
C ASP A 101 -9.67 -4.21 -7.35
N ALA A 102 -9.40 -3.18 -8.15
CA ALA A 102 -9.06 -3.27 -9.58
C ALA A 102 -7.63 -3.82 -9.89
N HIS A 103 -7.18 -4.87 -9.21
CA HIS A 103 -5.86 -5.49 -9.43
C HIS A 103 -5.91 -6.62 -10.47
N ASN A 104 -4.74 -7.08 -10.93
CA ASN A 104 -4.60 -8.09 -11.99
C ASN A 104 -5.27 -9.44 -11.67
N GLY A 105 -5.60 -9.71 -10.41
CA GLY A 105 -6.36 -10.91 -10.03
C GLY A 105 -7.84 -10.82 -10.42
N ASN A 106 -8.37 -9.61 -10.59
CA ASN A 106 -9.76 -9.31 -10.90
C ASN A 106 -9.94 -8.83 -12.35
N VAL A 107 -9.07 -9.25 -13.27
CA VAL A 107 -9.12 -8.88 -14.69
C VAL A 107 -9.05 -10.11 -15.59
N PHE A 108 -10.00 -10.24 -16.51
CA PHE A 108 -9.92 -11.15 -17.63
C PHE A 108 -9.40 -10.45 -18.89
N LEU A 109 -8.54 -11.15 -19.64
CA LEU A 109 -8.17 -10.78 -21.00
C LEU A 109 -9.08 -11.52 -21.99
N ARG A 110 -9.96 -10.79 -22.68
CA ARG A 110 -10.76 -11.31 -23.78
C ARG A 110 -9.97 -11.18 -25.08
N ARG A 111 -9.35 -12.30 -25.50
CA ARG A 111 -8.50 -12.36 -26.70
C ARG A 111 -9.29 -12.34 -28.01
N ASP A 112 -10.53 -12.83 -27.96
CA ASP A 112 -11.36 -13.01 -29.15
C ASP A 112 -12.06 -11.71 -29.61
N THR A 113 -11.95 -10.62 -28.83
CA THR A 113 -12.38 -9.30 -29.28
C THR A 113 -11.30 -8.67 -30.17
N GLN A 114 -11.69 -7.88 -31.16
CA GLN A 114 -10.78 -7.12 -32.03
C GLN A 114 -11.03 -5.62 -31.85
N PRO A 115 -10.13 -4.88 -31.16
CA PRO A 115 -8.91 -5.34 -30.49
C PRO A 115 -9.18 -6.17 -29.21
N PRO A 116 -8.18 -6.91 -28.68
CA PRO A 116 -8.30 -7.58 -27.39
C PRO A 116 -8.72 -6.61 -26.30
N SER A 117 -9.58 -7.05 -25.40
CA SER A 117 -10.14 -6.20 -24.35
C SER A 117 -9.94 -6.78 -22.96
N LEU A 118 -9.87 -5.89 -21.96
CA LEU A 118 -9.82 -6.26 -20.56
C LEU A 118 -11.22 -6.12 -19.95
N LEU A 119 -11.59 -7.05 -19.08
CA LEU A 119 -12.85 -7.03 -18.34
C LEU A 119 -12.57 -7.23 -16.86
N TYR A 120 -12.97 -6.26 -16.05
CA TYR A 120 -12.96 -6.40 -14.60
C TYR A 120 -14.10 -7.32 -14.12
N PHE A 121 -13.84 -8.11 -13.08
CA PHE A 121 -14.83 -8.96 -12.41
C PHE A 121 -14.66 -8.92 -10.89
N ASP A 122 -15.60 -9.52 -10.16
CA ASP A 122 -15.68 -9.47 -8.69
C ASP A 122 -15.92 -8.05 -8.13
N PRO A 123 -17.12 -7.48 -8.32
CA PRO A 123 -17.45 -6.13 -7.90
C PRO A 123 -17.78 -6.03 -6.40
N ALA A 124 -17.28 -6.93 -5.55
CA ALA A 124 -17.61 -6.97 -4.11
C ALA A 124 -17.32 -5.66 -3.37
N PHE A 125 -16.39 -4.86 -3.88
CA PHE A 125 -16.00 -3.55 -3.35
C PHE A 125 -16.31 -2.39 -4.29
N ALA A 126 -17.10 -2.63 -5.34
CA ALA A 126 -17.49 -1.60 -6.29
C ALA A 126 -18.51 -0.65 -5.66
N GLY A 127 -18.48 0.61 -6.08
CA GLY A 127 -19.37 1.63 -5.54
C GLY A 127 -18.77 3.03 -5.64
N LYS A 128 -19.35 3.96 -4.86
CA LYS A 128 -18.82 5.31 -4.72
C LYS A 128 -17.76 5.33 -3.63
N HIS A 129 -16.58 5.86 -3.94
CA HIS A 129 -15.52 6.08 -2.97
C HIS A 129 -14.46 7.04 -3.46
N HIS A 130 -13.59 7.45 -2.54
CA HIS A 130 -12.48 8.34 -2.82
C HIS A 130 -11.60 7.78 -3.96
N PRO A 131 -11.30 8.57 -5.00
CA PRO A 131 -10.60 8.07 -6.18
C PRO A 131 -9.18 7.57 -5.87
N LEU A 132 -8.50 8.14 -4.86
CA LEU A 132 -7.20 7.63 -4.42
C LEU A 132 -7.29 6.23 -3.80
N LEU A 133 -8.37 5.90 -3.07
CA LEU A 133 -8.56 4.55 -2.54
C LEU A 133 -8.78 3.52 -3.65
N ASP A 134 -9.53 3.89 -4.71
CA ASP A 134 -9.74 3.01 -5.86
C ASP A 134 -8.42 2.66 -6.58
N LEU A 135 -7.46 3.60 -6.57
CA LEU A 135 -6.16 3.43 -7.23
C LEU A 135 -5.11 2.71 -6.38
N THR A 136 -5.27 2.68 -5.06
CA THR A 136 -4.30 2.07 -4.14
C THR A 136 -3.99 0.62 -4.49
N LYS A 137 -5.03 -0.20 -4.69
CA LYS A 137 -4.90 -1.62 -5.02
C LYS A 137 -4.13 -1.86 -6.32
N PRO A 138 -4.52 -1.28 -7.47
CA PRO A 138 -3.75 -1.45 -8.70
C PRO A 138 -2.34 -0.86 -8.62
N LEU A 139 -2.11 0.23 -7.90
CA LEU A 139 -0.76 0.79 -7.71
C LEU A 139 0.15 -0.18 -6.97
N PHE A 140 -0.35 -0.85 -5.92
CA PHE A 140 0.46 -1.82 -5.18
C PHE A 140 0.47 -3.21 -5.84
N HIS A 141 -0.69 -3.84 -6.00
CA HIS A 141 -0.80 -5.25 -6.39
C HIS A 141 -0.37 -5.52 -7.83
N ASN A 142 -0.45 -4.55 -8.73
CA ASN A 142 0.00 -4.73 -10.12
C ASN A 142 1.48 -4.39 -10.31
N VAL A 143 2.14 -3.86 -9.30
CA VAL A 143 3.53 -3.38 -9.41
C VAL A 143 4.43 -4.13 -8.43
N PHE A 144 4.15 -4.03 -7.13
CA PHE A 144 5.09 -4.42 -6.07
C PHE A 144 4.83 -5.82 -5.48
N ALA A 145 3.60 -6.34 -5.56
CA ALA A 145 3.16 -7.51 -4.79
C ALA A 145 3.66 -8.89 -5.26
N MET A 146 4.66 -8.99 -6.16
CA MET A 146 5.11 -10.29 -6.67
C MET A 146 5.64 -11.23 -5.58
N TRP A 147 6.34 -10.68 -4.58
CA TRP A 147 6.80 -11.42 -3.41
C TRP A 147 5.66 -12.05 -2.60
N MET A 148 4.47 -11.44 -2.63
CA MET A 148 3.29 -11.92 -1.91
C MET A 148 2.66 -13.15 -2.57
N TYR A 149 2.71 -13.22 -3.90
CA TYR A 149 2.11 -14.32 -4.67
C TYR A 149 3.06 -15.49 -4.90
N TYR A 150 4.38 -15.23 -4.97
CA TYR A 150 5.40 -16.24 -5.18
C TYR A 150 6.52 -16.15 -4.13
N PRO A 151 6.20 -16.33 -2.83
CA PRO A 151 7.15 -16.07 -1.76
C PRO A 151 8.43 -16.90 -1.89
N GLN A 152 8.33 -18.20 -2.18
CA GLN A 152 9.48 -19.11 -2.24
C GLN A 152 10.38 -18.77 -3.42
N VAL A 153 9.80 -18.51 -4.59
CA VAL A 153 10.56 -18.04 -5.77
C VAL A 153 11.31 -16.75 -5.45
N LYS A 154 10.70 -15.84 -4.69
CA LYS A 154 11.36 -14.58 -4.31
C LYS A 154 12.38 -14.72 -3.20
N ALA A 155 12.19 -15.65 -2.26
CA ALA A 155 13.20 -16.01 -1.27
C ALA A 155 14.48 -16.53 -1.94
N ASP A 156 14.35 -17.36 -2.98
CA ASP A 156 15.49 -17.96 -3.68
C ASP A 156 16.23 -16.96 -4.60
N GLN A 157 15.53 -15.93 -5.08
CA GLN A 157 16.06 -14.98 -6.06
C GLN A 157 16.54 -13.65 -5.47
N THR A 158 16.22 -13.38 -4.21
CA THR A 158 16.46 -12.06 -3.59
C THR A 158 17.44 -12.22 -2.45
N HIS A 159 18.56 -11.51 -2.53
CA HIS A 159 19.44 -11.33 -1.38
C HIS A 159 18.88 -10.20 -0.53
N ILE A 160 18.67 -10.48 0.75
CA ILE A 160 18.25 -9.50 1.74
C ILE A 160 19.03 -9.72 3.03
N SER A 161 19.49 -8.64 3.65
CA SER A 161 20.23 -8.64 4.91
C SER A 161 19.57 -7.72 5.93
N LEU A 162 19.79 -8.01 7.21
CA LEU A 162 19.32 -7.20 8.33
C LEU A 162 20.48 -6.96 9.29
N ALA A 163 20.81 -5.69 9.53
CA ALA A 163 21.77 -5.27 10.54
C ALA A 163 21.10 -4.35 11.57
N GLN A 164 21.17 -4.74 12.84
CA GLN A 164 20.60 -3.97 13.94
C GLN A 164 21.65 -2.99 14.49
N ASN A 165 21.31 -1.71 14.57
CA ASN A 165 22.11 -0.67 15.21
C ASN A 165 21.25 0.13 16.20
N ARG A 166 21.36 -0.19 17.50
CA ARG A 166 20.53 0.39 18.57
C ARG A 166 19.03 0.25 18.22
N ASN A 167 18.34 1.37 18.00
CA ASN A 167 16.93 1.42 17.63
C ASN A 167 16.69 1.55 16.12
N THR A 168 17.72 1.31 15.29
CA THR A 168 17.63 1.42 13.83
C THR A 168 17.94 0.09 13.19
N TRP A 169 17.07 -0.36 12.30
CA TRP A 169 17.31 -1.53 11.46
C TRP A 169 17.76 -1.06 10.08
N ASN A 170 18.93 -1.55 9.66
CA ASN A 170 19.46 -1.33 8.33
C ASN A 170 19.19 -2.59 7.52
N ILE A 171 18.38 -2.45 6.48
CA ILE A 171 18.00 -3.50 5.57
C ILE A 171 18.62 -3.18 4.21
N GLU A 172 19.33 -4.15 3.64
CA GLU A 172 19.78 -4.08 2.25
C GLU A 172 19.20 -5.25 1.49
N HIS A 173 18.68 -4.98 0.29
CA HIS A 173 18.17 -6.02 -0.60
C HIS A 173 18.31 -5.65 -2.07
N ASP A 174 18.40 -6.66 -2.93
CA ASP A 174 18.45 -6.54 -4.38
C ASP A 174 17.10 -6.83 -5.07
N TYR A 175 15.99 -6.80 -4.32
CA TYR A 175 14.66 -6.98 -4.92
C TYR A 175 14.37 -5.91 -5.98
N GLU A 176 14.37 -6.33 -7.24
CA GLU A 176 14.06 -5.49 -8.39
C GLU A 176 12.72 -5.84 -9.04
N LEU A 177 12.04 -4.81 -9.54
CA LEU A 177 10.81 -4.98 -10.29
C LEU A 177 11.14 -5.32 -11.75
N PRO A 178 10.50 -6.36 -12.32
CA PRO A 178 10.62 -6.61 -13.76
C PRO A 178 10.12 -5.43 -14.59
N GLU A 179 10.64 -5.24 -15.81
CA GLU A 179 10.27 -4.12 -16.70
C GLU A 179 8.76 -3.97 -16.91
N VAL A 180 8.03 -5.09 -17.04
CA VAL A 180 6.58 -5.09 -17.18
C VAL A 180 5.87 -4.45 -15.98
N ARG A 181 6.43 -4.56 -14.77
CA ARG A 181 5.90 -3.92 -13.55
C ARG A 181 6.20 -2.42 -13.54
N HIS A 182 7.37 -2.00 -14.03
CA HIS A 182 7.66 -0.59 -14.27
C HIS A 182 6.71 0.03 -15.30
N MET A 183 6.39 -0.70 -16.37
CA MET A 183 5.40 -0.28 -17.36
C MET A 183 4.01 -0.09 -16.72
N PHE A 184 3.57 -1.02 -15.86
CA PHE A 184 2.30 -0.86 -15.13
C PHE A 184 2.31 0.36 -14.21
N LEU A 185 3.39 0.57 -13.44
CA LEU A 185 3.53 1.74 -12.58
C LEU A 185 3.40 3.03 -13.39
N LYS A 186 4.23 3.19 -14.42
CA LYS A 186 4.22 4.36 -15.31
C LYS A 186 2.81 4.59 -15.90
N SER A 187 2.19 3.55 -16.42
CA SER A 187 0.85 3.66 -17.00
C SER A 187 -0.22 4.07 -15.99
N LYS A 188 -0.18 3.57 -14.75
CA LYS A 188 -1.18 3.93 -13.72
C LYS A 188 -0.97 5.37 -13.23
N VAL A 189 0.28 5.78 -13.14
CA VAL A 189 0.66 7.13 -12.71
C VAL A 189 0.25 8.15 -13.76
N ASP A 190 0.76 8.01 -14.98
CA ASP A 190 0.58 9.03 -16.02
C ASP A 190 -0.86 9.11 -16.55
N ARG A 191 -1.57 7.98 -16.58
CA ARG A 191 -2.91 7.93 -17.18
C ARG A 191 -4.05 8.03 -16.18
N VAL A 192 -3.76 7.88 -14.88
CA VAL A 192 -4.82 7.87 -13.86
C VAL A 192 -4.46 8.71 -12.65
N LEU A 193 -3.37 8.44 -11.94
CA LEU A 193 -3.05 9.19 -10.71
C LEU A 193 -2.82 10.69 -10.97
N LYS A 194 -1.91 11.03 -11.91
CA LYS A 194 -1.63 12.44 -12.29
C LYS A 194 -2.91 13.16 -12.74
N PRO A 195 -3.67 12.67 -13.74
CA PRO A 195 -4.94 13.29 -14.12
C PRO A 195 -5.98 13.38 -13.00
N THR A 196 -6.02 12.41 -12.08
CA THR A 196 -6.97 12.42 -10.96
C THR A 196 -6.62 13.53 -9.96
N VAL A 197 -5.35 13.64 -9.59
CA VAL A 197 -4.88 14.66 -8.63
C VAL A 197 -5.07 16.06 -9.21
N GLN A 198 -4.76 16.26 -10.50
CA GLN A 198 -5.03 17.51 -11.22
C GLN A 198 -6.53 17.83 -11.28
N LEU A 199 -7.37 16.84 -11.64
CA LEU A 199 -8.82 17.02 -11.68
C LEU A 199 -9.39 17.43 -10.32
N LEU A 200 -8.89 16.83 -9.22
CA LEU A 200 -9.31 17.24 -7.88
C LEU A 200 -8.85 18.66 -7.55
N ALA A 201 -7.65 19.06 -7.95
CA ALA A 201 -7.13 20.41 -7.73
C ALA A 201 -7.91 21.46 -8.54
N GLU A 202 -8.24 21.18 -9.80
CA GLU A 202 -9.07 22.03 -10.66
C GLU A 202 -10.46 22.30 -10.08
N HIS A 203 -10.96 21.39 -9.24
CA HIS A 203 -12.24 21.52 -8.54
C HIS A 203 -12.12 22.11 -7.13
N ASP A 204 -10.93 22.49 -6.66
CA ASP A 204 -10.65 22.86 -5.27
C ASP A 204 -10.99 21.74 -4.26
N TRP A 205 -10.95 20.47 -4.70
CA TRP A 205 -11.30 19.28 -3.92
C TRP A 205 -10.09 18.46 -3.49
N LEU A 206 -8.88 18.81 -3.94
CA LEU A 206 -7.66 18.15 -3.52
C LEU A 206 -7.27 18.59 -2.11
N GLN A 207 -7.33 17.67 -1.16
CA GLN A 207 -6.89 17.95 0.20
C GLN A 207 -5.36 18.08 0.27
N SER A 208 -4.84 18.95 1.13
CA SER A 208 -3.40 19.16 1.30
C SER A 208 -2.65 17.91 1.78
N ASN A 209 -3.34 16.97 2.40
CA ASN A 209 -2.82 15.69 2.87
C ASN A 209 -3.07 14.52 1.89
N TRP A 210 -3.40 14.78 0.61
CA TRP A 210 -3.70 13.72 -0.38
C TRP A 210 -2.59 12.66 -0.48
N ARG A 211 -1.32 13.09 -0.39
CA ARG A 211 -0.15 12.21 -0.46
C ARG A 211 -0.04 11.32 0.79
N PRO A 212 -0.01 11.87 2.02
CA PRO A 212 -0.13 11.07 3.24
C PRO A 212 -1.32 10.10 3.25
N TYR A 213 -2.48 10.52 2.74
CA TYR A 213 -3.68 9.70 2.63
C TYR A 213 -3.49 8.50 1.70
N LEU A 214 -2.94 8.73 0.50
CA LEU A 214 -2.62 7.65 -0.45
C LEU A 214 -1.58 6.68 0.14
N LYS A 215 -0.55 7.18 0.81
CA LYS A 215 0.49 6.35 1.44
C LYS A 215 -0.06 5.50 2.59
N ALA A 216 -0.96 6.05 3.41
CA ALA A 216 -1.67 5.29 4.43
C ALA A 216 -2.44 4.11 3.81
N ALA A 217 -3.14 4.34 2.69
CA ALA A 217 -3.85 3.29 1.97
C ALA A 217 -2.88 2.27 1.34
N LEU A 218 -1.77 2.73 0.74
CA LEU A 218 -0.77 1.85 0.10
C LEU A 218 -0.12 0.91 1.12
N MET A 219 0.25 1.39 2.31
CA MET A 219 0.81 0.57 3.39
C MET A 219 -0.10 -0.60 3.80
N CYS A 220 -1.43 -0.40 3.76
CA CYS A 220 -2.37 -1.47 4.09
C CYS A 220 -2.23 -2.68 3.16
N CYS A 221 -1.76 -2.50 1.92
CA CYS A 221 -1.65 -3.58 0.94
C CYS A 221 -0.60 -4.65 1.33
N PRO A 222 0.69 -4.31 1.52
CA PRO A 222 1.70 -5.26 2.00
C PRO A 222 1.41 -5.76 3.41
N LEU A 223 0.91 -4.90 4.30
CA LEU A 223 0.76 -5.25 5.72
C LEU A 223 -0.49 -6.11 6.01
N LEU A 224 -1.63 -5.83 5.39
CA LEU A 224 -2.93 -6.36 5.83
C LEU A 224 -3.61 -7.31 4.83
N THR A 225 -3.03 -7.51 3.64
CA THR A 225 -3.57 -8.52 2.72
C THR A 225 -3.31 -9.92 3.22
N MET A 226 -2.09 -10.19 3.71
CA MET A 226 -1.66 -11.49 4.23
C MET A 226 -0.90 -11.28 5.55
N ASN A 227 -0.83 -12.32 6.37
CA ASN A 227 -0.13 -12.28 7.64
C ASN A 227 1.38 -12.50 7.42
N LEU A 228 2.20 -11.46 7.58
CA LEU A 228 3.67 -11.56 7.44
C LEU A 228 4.33 -12.34 8.58
N ALA A 229 3.65 -12.53 9.71
CA ALA A 229 4.13 -13.36 10.83
C ALA A 229 3.77 -14.85 10.66
N ASP A 230 3.10 -15.22 9.57
CA ASP A 230 2.79 -16.61 9.23
C ASP A 230 4.02 -17.27 8.58
N ASN A 231 4.80 -17.98 9.41
CA ASN A 231 6.05 -18.63 9.00
C ASN A 231 5.84 -19.84 8.08
N ASP A 232 4.63 -20.42 8.04
CA ASP A 232 4.31 -21.50 7.10
C ASP A 232 4.12 -20.95 5.69
N ARG A 233 3.63 -19.71 5.61
CA ARG A 233 3.37 -19.02 4.34
C ARG A 233 4.58 -18.28 3.80
N PHE A 234 5.24 -17.51 4.65
CA PHE A 234 6.33 -16.61 4.24
C PHE A 234 7.67 -17.06 4.84
N PRO A 235 8.69 -17.30 3.98
CA PRO A 235 10.06 -17.42 4.46
C PRO A 235 10.48 -16.14 5.20
N PRO A 236 11.36 -16.23 6.22
CA PRO A 236 11.79 -15.06 7.01
C PRO A 236 12.33 -13.88 6.18
N SER A 237 13.00 -14.16 5.06
CA SER A 237 13.49 -13.14 4.12
C SER A 237 12.35 -12.37 3.45
N VAL A 238 11.27 -13.07 3.10
CA VAL A 238 10.09 -12.48 2.44
C VAL A 238 9.21 -11.75 3.43
N SER A 239 9.09 -12.23 4.68
CA SER A 239 8.45 -11.47 5.76
C SER A 239 9.15 -10.14 5.99
N LEU A 240 10.50 -10.13 6.03
CA LEU A 240 11.27 -8.90 6.13
C LEU A 240 11.04 -7.99 4.92
N LEU A 241 11.07 -8.52 3.70
CA LEU A 241 10.77 -7.75 2.47
C LEU A 241 9.33 -7.19 2.47
N GLY A 242 8.36 -7.92 3.01
CA GLY A 242 6.99 -7.45 3.14
C GLY A 242 6.87 -6.28 4.14
N LEU A 243 7.62 -6.33 5.24
CA LEU A 243 7.70 -5.26 6.22
C LEU A 243 8.41 -4.03 5.66
N THR A 244 9.52 -4.19 4.93
CA THR A 244 10.16 -3.05 4.25
C THR A 244 9.19 -2.37 3.30
N MET A 245 8.48 -3.15 2.47
CA MET A 245 7.46 -2.62 1.56
C MET A 245 6.33 -1.89 2.30
N ALA A 246 5.92 -2.34 3.50
CA ALA A 246 4.93 -1.62 4.29
C ALA A 246 5.45 -0.25 4.76
N VAL A 247 6.72 -0.17 5.16
CA VAL A 247 7.38 1.09 5.54
C VAL A 247 7.56 2.01 4.34
N GLU A 248 8.10 1.50 3.22
CA GLU A 248 8.32 2.27 1.98
C GLU A 248 7.02 2.87 1.43
N MET A 249 5.92 2.11 1.50
CA MET A 249 4.60 2.56 1.04
C MET A 249 3.93 3.52 2.01
N GLY A 250 4.27 3.44 3.30
CA GLY A 250 3.61 4.17 4.37
C GLY A 250 4.27 5.51 4.70
N SER A 251 5.60 5.57 4.74
CA SER A 251 6.37 6.74 5.22
C SER A 251 7.24 7.37 4.14
N GLU A 252 7.61 8.63 4.30
CA GLU A 252 8.50 9.35 3.39
C GLU A 252 9.95 8.90 3.52
N SER A 253 10.60 8.70 2.38
CA SER A 253 12.03 8.39 2.31
C SER A 253 12.91 9.66 2.29
N HIS A 254 14.00 9.64 3.03
CA HIS A 254 14.98 10.72 3.11
C HIS A 254 16.36 10.21 2.66
N ASP A 255 17.25 11.16 2.37
CA ASP A 255 18.59 10.99 1.79
C ASP A 255 18.56 10.41 0.36
N LYS A 256 17.92 9.25 0.17
CA LYS A 256 17.64 8.63 -1.12
C LYS A 256 16.13 8.41 -1.24
N ARG A 257 15.54 8.91 -2.32
CA ARG A 257 14.10 8.74 -2.58
C ARG A 257 13.78 7.32 -3.06
N SER A 258 12.74 6.73 -2.46
CA SER A 258 12.14 5.46 -2.87
C SER A 258 11.48 5.57 -4.24
N LEU A 259 11.21 4.43 -4.87
CA LEU A 259 10.54 4.43 -6.18
C LEU A 259 9.15 5.06 -6.10
N ILE A 260 8.38 4.73 -5.04
CA ILE A 260 7.04 5.31 -4.84
C ILE A 260 7.13 6.81 -4.56
N ASP A 261 8.14 7.24 -3.80
CA ASP A 261 8.29 8.66 -3.46
C ASP A 261 8.71 9.51 -4.64
N LYS A 262 9.69 9.04 -5.45
CA LYS A 262 10.05 9.72 -6.70
C LYS A 262 8.84 9.89 -7.60
N MET A 263 8.02 8.85 -7.70
CA MET A 263 6.80 8.88 -8.48
C MET A 263 5.82 9.93 -7.95
N LEU A 264 5.60 9.97 -6.63
CA LEU A 264 4.70 10.94 -6.02
C LEU A 264 5.23 12.37 -6.14
N ASP A 265 6.55 12.58 -6.08
CA ASP A 265 7.20 13.86 -6.34
C ASP A 265 6.91 14.34 -7.78
N GLU A 266 6.94 13.43 -8.76
CA GLU A 266 6.54 13.75 -10.14
C GLU A 266 5.05 14.08 -10.28
N VAL A 267 4.17 13.48 -9.47
CA VAL A 267 2.74 13.83 -9.48
C VAL A 267 2.53 15.22 -8.90
N GLU A 268 3.16 15.48 -7.76
CA GLU A 268 3.07 16.75 -7.05
C GLU A 268 3.62 17.92 -7.88
N ALA A 269 4.68 17.69 -8.67
CA ALA A 269 5.22 18.68 -9.60
C ALA A 269 4.28 19.07 -10.76
N THR A 270 3.12 18.41 -10.91
CA THR A 270 2.10 18.74 -11.93
C THR A 270 0.93 19.58 -11.41
N LEU A 271 0.93 19.88 -10.11
CA LEU A 271 -0.01 20.77 -9.43
C LEU A 271 0.51 22.21 -9.45
#